data_AF-A0A847I2K9-F1
#
_entry.id   AF-A0A847I2K9-F1
#
_cell.length_a   1.000
_cell.length_b   1.000
_cell.length_c   1.000
_cell.angle_alpha   90.00
_cell.angle_beta   90.00
_cell.angle_gamma   90.00
#
_symmetry.space_group_name_H-M   'P 1'
#
loop_
_entity.id
_entity.type
_entity.pdbx_description
1 polymer ?
#
loop_
_entity_poly.entity_id
_entity_poly.type
_entity_poly.pdbx_seq_one_letter_code
_entity_poly.pdbx_strand_id
1 'polypeptide(L)'
;MLDPNLWDDNVAAAIAREEGVEQMSDQHWSIVNYIRNHWKQHDLAPSVRMICKECGVSVRDVYKLFTSGPARGACRIAGLPKPDGCV
;
A
#
# COMPACT_ATOMS: atom_id res chain seq x y z
N MET A 1 -13.09 4.05 11.30
CA MET A 1 -14.30 4.11 10.45
C MET A 1 -13.89 4.77 9.15
N LEU A 2 -13.77 4.00 8.06
CA LEU A 2 -13.61 4.49 6.69
C LEU A 2 -13.95 3.30 5.80
N ASP A 3 -15.11 3.36 5.14
CA ASP A 3 -15.56 2.33 4.19
C ASP A 3 -14.46 2.05 3.16
N PRO A 4 -14.07 0.79 2.91
CA PRO A 4 -13.17 0.42 1.82
C PRO A 4 -13.66 0.92 0.45
N ASN A 5 -14.95 1.24 0.33
CA ASN A 5 -15.60 1.82 -0.85
C ASN A 5 -15.31 3.32 -1.06
N LEU A 6 -14.85 4.05 -0.02
CA LEU A 6 -14.45 5.46 -0.14
C LEU A 6 -13.01 5.62 -0.66
N TRP A 7 -12.28 4.52 -0.81
CA TRP A 7 -10.95 4.55 -1.40
C TRP A 7 -11.06 4.82 -2.90
N ASP A 8 -10.48 5.93 -3.34
CA ASP A 8 -10.25 6.28 -4.73
C ASP A 8 -8.78 6.71 -4.92
N ASP A 9 -8.40 7.01 -6.17
CA ASP A 9 -7.03 7.40 -6.48
C ASP A 9 -6.63 8.72 -5.78
N ASN A 10 -7.59 9.61 -5.52
CA ASN A 10 -7.33 10.88 -4.83
C ASN A 10 -7.01 10.66 -3.35
N VAL A 11 -7.75 9.77 -2.69
CA VAL A 11 -7.56 9.37 -1.29
C VAL A 11 -6.24 8.65 -1.14
N ALA A 12 -5.91 7.73 -2.05
CA ALA A 12 -4.61 7.07 -2.07
C ALA A 12 -3.48 8.10 -2.21
N ALA A 13 -3.59 9.06 -3.15
CA ALA A 13 -2.59 10.10 -3.32
C ALA A 13 -2.48 11.05 -2.11
N ALA A 14 -3.60 11.37 -1.44
CA ALA A 14 -3.60 12.19 -0.23
C ALA A 14 -2.88 11.47 0.93
N ILE A 15 -3.18 10.19 1.15
CA ILE A 15 -2.51 9.36 2.17
C ILE A 15 -1.03 9.18 1.82
N ALA A 16 -0.71 9.00 0.55
CA ALA A 16 0.68 8.87 0.09
C ALA A 16 1.49 10.12 0.45
N ARG A 17 0.93 11.31 0.26
CA ARG A 17 1.56 12.58 0.68
C ARG A 17 1.76 12.66 2.19
N GLU A 18 0.78 12.23 3.00
CA GLU A 18 0.94 12.15 4.45
C GLU A 18 2.08 11.20 4.88
N GLU A 19 2.28 10.13 4.13
CA GLU A 19 3.33 9.12 4.36
C GLU A 19 4.70 9.53 3.78
N GLY A 20 4.83 10.74 3.21
CA GLY A 20 6.07 11.27 2.65
C GLY A 20 6.31 10.92 1.17
N VAL A 21 5.32 10.35 0.50
CA VAL A 21 5.34 10.09 -0.95
C VAL A 21 4.64 11.24 -1.67
N GLU A 22 5.41 12.24 -2.11
CA GLU A 22 4.84 13.42 -2.78
C GLU A 22 4.14 13.08 -4.11
N GLN A 23 4.65 12.08 -4.83
CA GLN A 23 4.17 11.66 -6.15
C GLN A 23 4.06 10.14 -6.23
N MET A 24 2.85 9.64 -6.50
CA MET A 24 2.62 8.24 -6.79
C MET A 24 2.95 7.94 -8.27
N SER A 25 4.11 7.31 -8.49
CA SER A 25 4.47 6.76 -9.80
C SER A 25 3.72 5.46 -10.11
N ASP A 26 3.81 4.99 -11.35
CA ASP A 26 3.20 3.72 -11.80
C ASP A 26 3.61 2.51 -10.93
N GLN A 27 4.83 2.53 -10.38
CA GLN A 27 5.29 1.50 -9.44
C GLN A 27 4.55 1.56 -8.11
N HIS A 28 4.27 2.76 -7.58
CA HIS A 28 3.47 2.91 -6.36
C HIS A 28 2.05 2.38 -6.61
N TRP A 29 1.45 2.76 -7.74
CA TRP A 29 0.12 2.30 -8.13
C TRP A 29 0.05 0.78 -8.31
N SER A 30 1.06 0.17 -8.94
CA SER A 30 1.13 -1.28 -9.10
C SER A 30 1.11 -2.00 -7.75
N ILE A 31 1.91 -1.53 -6.79
CA ILE A 31 2.00 -2.11 -5.44
C ILE A 31 0.69 -1.92 -4.68
N VAL A 32 0.13 -0.71 -4.69
CA VAL A 32 -1.10 -0.37 -3.97
C VAL A 32 -2.30 -1.13 -4.51
N ASN A 33 -2.44 -1.19 -5.84
CA ASN A 33 -3.50 -1.96 -6.50
C ASN A 33 -3.35 -3.46 -6.25
N TYR A 34 -2.13 -3.98 -6.24
CA TYR A 34 -1.87 -5.37 -5.91
C TYR A 34 -2.28 -5.71 -4.48
N ILE A 35 -1.88 -4.87 -3.50
CA ILE A 35 -2.27 -5.02 -2.09
C ILE A 35 -3.78 -5.02 -1.94
N ARG A 36 -4.46 -4.07 -2.58
CA ARG A 36 -5.92 -3.94 -2.52
C ARG A 36 -6.63 -5.11 -3.16
N ASN A 37 -6.16 -5.59 -4.31
CA ASN A 37 -6.75 -6.75 -4.98
C ASN A 37 -6.54 -8.03 -4.17
N HIS A 38 -5.36 -8.23 -3.60
CA HIS A 38 -5.09 -9.36 -2.72
C HIS A 38 -5.98 -9.31 -1.47
N TRP A 39 -6.14 -8.14 -0.86
CA TRP A 39 -7.03 -7.96 0.29
C TRP A 39 -8.49 -8.22 -0.08
N LYS A 40 -8.98 -7.75 -1.24
CA LYS A 40 -10.34 -8.07 -1.73
C LYS A 40 -10.58 -9.56 -1.94
N GLN A 41 -9.53 -10.34 -2.25
CA GLN A 41 -9.64 -11.77 -2.51
C GLN A 41 -9.46 -12.63 -1.25
N HIS A 42 -8.59 -12.22 -0.33
CA HIS A 42 -8.15 -13.02 0.81
C HIS A 42 -8.48 -12.41 2.18
N ASP A 43 -9.06 -11.20 2.21
CA ASP A 43 -9.25 -10.36 3.41
C ASP A 43 -7.95 -10.13 4.22
N LEU A 44 -6.80 -10.29 3.55
CA LEU A 44 -5.48 -10.23 4.17
C LEU A 44 -4.53 -9.40 3.32
N ALA A 45 -3.71 -8.57 3.97
CA ALA A 45 -2.63 -7.85 3.31
C ALA A 45 -1.57 -8.85 2.79
N PRO A 46 -1.05 -8.70 1.56
CA PRO A 46 0.01 -9.55 1.07
C PRO A 46 1.33 -9.24 1.78
N SER A 47 2.19 -10.24 1.87
CA SER A 47 3.55 -10.08 2.38
C SER A 47 4.43 -9.28 1.41
N VAL A 48 5.47 -8.63 1.94
CA VAL A 48 6.47 -7.90 1.13
C VAL A 48 7.08 -8.78 0.04
N ARG A 49 7.27 -10.08 0.31
CA ARG A 49 7.77 -11.05 -0.69
C ARG A 49 6.81 -11.22 -1.86
N MET A 50 5.50 -11.30 -1.62
CA MET A 50 4.50 -11.40 -2.69
C MET A 50 4.47 -10.12 -3.53
N ILE A 51 4.50 -8.95 -2.88
CA ILE A 51 4.59 -7.66 -3.57
C ILE A 51 5.83 -7.60 -4.47
N CYS A 52 7.00 -7.97 -3.95
CA CYS A 52 8.24 -7.99 -4.72
C CYS A 52 8.16 -8.93 -5.92
N LYS A 53 7.54 -10.10 -5.74
CA LYS A 53 7.40 -11.11 -6.79
C LYS A 53 6.46 -10.64 -7.90
N GLU A 54 5.29 -10.11 -7.57
CA GLU A 54 4.29 -9.76 -8.59
C GLU A 54 4.49 -8.36 -9.19
N CYS A 55 5.00 -7.41 -8.43
CA CYS A 55 5.35 -6.09 -8.96
C CYS A 55 6.75 -6.07 -9.60
N GLY A 56 7.52 -7.16 -9.51
CA GLY A 56 8.88 -7.24 -10.06
C GLY A 56 9.87 -6.25 -9.42
N VAL A 57 9.60 -5.83 -8.18
CA VAL A 57 10.40 -4.85 -7.43
C VAL A 57 11.22 -5.54 -6.36
N SER A 58 12.39 -5.02 -6.03
CA SER A 58 13.15 -5.54 -4.89
C SER A 58 12.62 -4.97 -3.58
N VAL A 59 12.86 -5.65 -2.46
CA VAL A 59 12.52 -5.14 -1.12
C VAL A 59 13.09 -3.73 -0.92
N ARG A 60 14.33 -3.49 -1.38
CA ARG A 60 14.96 -2.16 -1.30
C ARG A 60 14.19 -1.11 -2.08
N ASP A 61 13.69 -1.44 -3.26
CA ASP A 61 12.91 -0.49 -4.07
C ASP A 61 11.60 -0.16 -3.37
N VAL A 62 10.94 -1.14 -2.76
CA VAL A 62 9.72 -0.88 -2.00
C VAL A 62 9.98 0.04 -0.79
N TYR A 63 11.11 -0.11 -0.10
CA TYR A 63 11.51 0.82 0.98
C TYR A 63 11.90 2.21 0.45
N LYS A 64 12.40 2.33 -0.79
CA LYS A 64 12.67 3.62 -1.42
C LYS A 64 11.39 4.32 -1.86
N LEU A 65 10.42 3.55 -2.36
CA LEU A 65 9.12 4.03 -2.81
C LEU A 65 8.25 4.44 -1.60
N PHE A 66 8.24 3.64 -0.54
CA PHE A 66 7.48 3.91 0.68
C PHE A 66 8.42 4.13 1.85
N THR A 67 8.64 5.39 2.24
CA THR A 67 9.57 5.78 3.31
C THR A 67 9.18 5.19 4.67
N SER A 68 7.87 5.07 4.94
CA SER A 68 7.32 4.39 6.12
C SER A 68 7.36 2.86 6.07
N GLY A 69 7.89 2.29 4.98
CA GLY A 69 8.00 0.86 4.73
C GLY A 69 6.75 0.24 4.08
N PRO A 70 6.91 -0.91 3.38
CA PRO A 70 5.85 -1.57 2.62
C PRO A 70 4.60 -1.89 3.42
N ALA A 71 4.77 -2.52 4.58
CA ALA A 71 3.64 -3.08 5.32
C ALA A 71 2.74 -2.02 5.96
N ARG A 72 3.31 -0.84 6.28
CA ARG A 72 2.59 0.25 6.92
C ARG A 72 2.18 1.31 5.90
N GLY A 73 3.12 1.81 5.10
CA GLY A 73 2.85 2.84 4.09
C GLY A 73 1.94 2.32 2.99
N ALA A 74 2.32 1.23 2.31
CA ALA A 74 1.57 0.75 1.16
C ALA A 74 0.19 0.19 1.55
N CYS A 75 0.05 -0.49 2.70
CA CYS A 75 -1.26 -0.93 3.20
C CYS A 75 -2.16 0.25 3.57
N ARG A 76 -1.63 1.30 4.20
CA ARG A 76 -2.39 2.51 4.53
C ARG A 76 -2.84 3.23 3.27
N ILE A 77 -1.95 3.39 2.28
CA ILE A 77 -2.27 4.02 0.99
C ILE A 77 -3.31 3.19 0.22
N ALA A 78 -3.30 1.86 0.33
CA ALA A 78 -4.30 0.97 -0.26
C ALA A 78 -5.67 0.99 0.44
N GLY A 79 -5.82 1.81 1.49
CA GLY A 79 -7.07 1.96 2.23
C GLY A 79 -7.42 0.74 3.08
N LEU A 80 -6.43 -0.10 3.40
CA LEU A 80 -6.66 -1.20 4.33
C LEU A 80 -6.85 -0.63 5.73
N PRO A 81 -7.78 -1.21 6.53
CA PRO A 81 -7.90 -0.84 7.93
C PRO A 81 -6.55 -1.06 8.61
N LYS A 82 -6.15 -0.08 9.42
CA LYS A 82 -4.91 -0.17 10.20
C LYS A 82 -4.92 -1.51 10.93
N PRO A 83 -3.87 -2.36 10.80
CA PRO A 83 -3.83 -3.58 11.59
C PRO A 83 -3.82 -3.14 13.07
N ASP A 84 -4.89 -3.45 13.78
CA ASP A 84 -4.92 -3.37 15.24
C ASP A 84 -3.83 -4.33 15.74
N GLY A 85 -2.67 -3.77 16.06
CA GLY A 85 -1.45 -4.57 16.24
C GLY A 85 -0.30 -3.78 16.85
N CYS A 86 -0.55 -3.34 18.09
CA CYS A 86 0.38 -3.08 19.21
C CYS A 86 1.54 -2.07 19.06
N VAL A 87 1.46 -1.04 19.91
CA VAL A 87 2.60 -0.45 20.63
C VAL A 87 3.30 -1.47 21.53
#